data_AF-A0A396R2C6-F1
#
_entry.id   AF-A0A396R2C6-F1
#
_cell.length_a   1.000
_cell.length_b   1.000
_cell.length_c   1.000
_cell.angle_alpha   90.00
_cell.angle_beta   90.00
_cell.angle_gamma   90.00
#
_symmetry.space_group_name_H-M   'P 1'
#
loop_
_entity.id
_entity.type
_entity.pdbx_description
1 polymer ?
#
loop_
_entity_poly.entity_id
_entity_poly.type
_entity_poly.pdbx_seq_one_letter_code
_entity_poly.pdbx_strand_id
1 'polypeptide(L)'
;MKELLLRDYRPITRLRLEEHCPGRPKYPAIDGHAHFGRLGLGEHYEEAYDTGEAVAAYRELGIERAVNLDGESGPYLDRMLKKMEGYEDFFILFGNVEVERLDDAGFDGYVYRTLCESKRKGVRGLKFWKNLSLGILDQTGSYIPLNDRRLSPVWQYAAQLGMPVLLHVGDPEAFFSPVTPQNERYEELQAHPEWSFCREGLYSFED
;
A
#
# COMPACT_ATOMS: atom_id res chain seq x y z
N MET A 1 -15.90 2.33 -43.34
CA MET A 1 -15.78 1.64 -42.05
C MET A 1 -17.04 1.92 -41.25
N LYS A 2 -17.51 0.99 -40.42
CA LYS A 2 -18.58 1.29 -39.44
C LYS A 2 -17.95 1.96 -38.23
N GLU A 3 -18.60 2.99 -37.72
CA GLU A 3 -18.20 3.62 -36.47
C GLU A 3 -18.49 2.69 -35.28
N LEU A 4 -17.58 2.66 -34.30
CA LEU A 4 -17.70 1.92 -33.04
C LEU A 4 -17.19 2.83 -31.93
N LEU A 5 -17.97 3.02 -30.86
CA LEU A 5 -17.54 3.83 -29.73
C LEU A 5 -16.47 3.09 -28.92
N LEU A 6 -15.49 3.81 -28.37
CA LEU A 6 -14.44 3.24 -27.53
C LEU A 6 -15.00 2.44 -26.34
N ARG A 7 -16.05 2.97 -25.69
CA ARG A 7 -16.77 2.26 -24.60
C ARG A 7 -17.40 0.93 -25.01
N ASP A 8 -17.67 0.74 -26.30
CA ASP A 8 -18.25 -0.47 -26.87
C ASP A 8 -17.16 -1.40 -27.45
N TYR A 9 -15.90 -0.94 -27.51
CA TYR A 9 -14.76 -1.75 -27.93
C TYR A 9 -14.39 -2.73 -26.82
N ARG A 10 -14.79 -4.00 -27.00
CA ARG A 10 -14.54 -5.11 -26.08
C ARG A 10 -13.89 -6.27 -26.83
N PRO A 11 -12.60 -6.17 -27.19
CA PRO A 11 -11.93 -7.21 -27.93
C PRO A 11 -11.87 -8.50 -27.11
N ILE A 12 -12.17 -9.63 -27.73
CA ILE A 12 -11.94 -10.95 -27.13
C ILE A 12 -10.51 -11.35 -27.48
N THR A 13 -9.67 -11.54 -26.47
CA THR A 13 -8.31 -12.05 -26.69
C THR A 13 -8.35 -13.36 -27.49
N ARG A 14 -7.57 -13.43 -28.56
CA ARG A 14 -7.37 -14.66 -29.36
C ARG A 14 -6.10 -15.40 -28.95
N LEU A 15 -5.38 -14.89 -27.94
CA LEU A 15 -4.25 -15.58 -27.34
C LEU A 15 -4.75 -16.89 -26.72
N ARG A 16 -4.40 -18.01 -27.35
CA ARG A 16 -4.66 -19.37 -26.84
C ARG A 16 -3.34 -19.92 -26.35
N LEU A 17 -3.13 -19.88 -25.05
CA LEU A 17 -2.02 -20.55 -24.37
C LEU A 17 -2.60 -21.73 -23.60
N GLU A 18 -1.78 -22.75 -23.38
CA GLU A 18 -2.12 -23.81 -22.43
C GLU A 18 -2.23 -23.19 -21.03
N GLU A 19 -3.33 -23.46 -20.34
CA GLU A 19 -3.56 -22.98 -18.99
C GLU A 19 -2.93 -23.95 -17.98
N HIS A 20 -2.09 -23.43 -17.09
CA HIS A 20 -1.47 -24.21 -16.04
C HIS A 20 -1.80 -23.62 -14.67
N CYS A 21 -2.71 -24.28 -13.95
CA CYS A 21 -3.18 -23.89 -12.62
C CYS A 21 -2.77 -24.96 -11.60
N PRO A 22 -1.52 -24.96 -11.11
CA PRO A 22 -0.96 -26.05 -10.30
C PRO A 22 -1.63 -26.25 -8.92
N GLY A 23 -2.60 -25.40 -8.54
CA GLY A 23 -3.38 -25.50 -7.30
C GLY A 23 -2.60 -25.15 -6.02
N ARG A 24 -1.31 -25.47 -5.96
CA ARG A 24 -0.39 -25.14 -4.86
C ARG A 24 1.01 -24.81 -5.39
N PRO A 25 1.77 -23.96 -4.67
CA PRO A 25 3.15 -23.67 -5.02
C PRO A 25 4.04 -24.90 -4.76
N LYS A 26 5.07 -25.09 -5.61
CA LYS A 26 6.07 -26.16 -5.45
C LYS A 26 6.98 -25.96 -4.24
N TYR A 27 7.14 -24.71 -3.80
CA TYR A 27 8.00 -24.30 -2.69
C TYR A 27 7.19 -23.48 -1.69
N PRO A 28 7.68 -23.34 -0.44
CA PRO A 28 7.11 -22.41 0.53
C PRO A 28 6.83 -21.04 -0.08
N ALA A 29 5.60 -20.57 0.06
CA ALA A 29 5.16 -19.26 -0.42
C ALA A 29 4.80 -18.34 0.74
N ILE A 30 5.23 -17.09 0.63
CA ILE A 30 4.84 -16.01 1.53
C ILE A 30 4.16 -14.96 0.67
N ASP A 31 2.94 -14.58 1.05
CA ASP A 31 2.30 -13.41 0.45
C ASP A 31 3.01 -12.15 0.95
N GLY A 32 3.61 -11.39 0.03
CA GLY A 32 4.37 -10.18 0.35
C GLY A 32 3.53 -8.92 0.49
N HIS A 33 2.23 -8.96 0.13
CA HIS A 33 1.37 -7.78 0.12
C HIS A 33 -0.09 -8.18 0.34
N ALA A 34 -0.51 -8.20 1.60
CA ALA A 34 -1.90 -8.42 1.97
C ALA A 34 -2.44 -7.29 2.85
N HIS A 35 -3.75 -7.10 2.79
CA HIS A 35 -4.48 -6.12 3.59
C HIS A 35 -5.61 -6.83 4.35
N PHE A 36 -5.46 -6.92 5.66
CA PHE A 36 -6.40 -7.58 6.57
C PHE A 36 -7.02 -6.59 7.56
N GLY A 37 -6.88 -5.30 7.29
CA GLY A 37 -7.23 -4.22 8.19
C GLY A 37 -7.89 -3.04 7.50
N ARG A 38 -7.81 -1.90 8.18
CA ARG A 38 -8.54 -0.69 7.83
C ARG A 38 -8.21 -0.15 6.44
N LEU A 39 -6.94 -0.23 6.02
CA LEU A 39 -6.50 0.36 4.76
C LEU A 39 -7.01 -0.45 3.54
N GLY A 40 -7.20 -1.77 3.67
CA GLY A 40 -7.77 -2.58 2.58
C GLY A 40 -9.28 -2.83 2.69
N LEU A 41 -9.79 -3.00 3.92
CA LEU A 41 -11.17 -3.46 4.17
C LEU A 41 -12.06 -2.40 4.84
N GLY A 42 -11.51 -1.21 5.11
CA GLY A 42 -12.23 -0.08 5.69
C GLY A 42 -12.37 -0.12 7.22
N GLU A 43 -13.03 0.90 7.77
CA GLU A 43 -13.13 1.15 9.22
C GLU A 43 -13.72 0.00 10.05
N HIS A 44 -14.50 -0.90 9.42
CA HIS A 44 -15.19 -2.01 10.08
C HIS A 44 -14.64 -3.39 9.68
N TYR A 45 -13.35 -3.45 9.32
CA TYR A 45 -12.70 -4.67 8.81
C TYR A 45 -12.83 -5.90 9.73
N GLU A 46 -13.01 -5.72 11.04
CA GLU A 46 -13.16 -6.85 11.96
C GLU A 46 -14.42 -7.67 11.70
N GLU A 47 -15.46 -7.03 11.17
CA GLU A 47 -16.74 -7.64 10.78
C GLU A 47 -16.71 -8.14 9.33
N ALA A 48 -15.75 -7.68 8.52
CA ALA A 48 -15.67 -8.00 7.10
C ALA A 48 -15.24 -9.44 6.81
N TYR A 49 -14.57 -10.11 7.77
CA TYR A 49 -14.09 -11.49 7.61
C TYR A 49 -13.78 -12.16 8.96
N ASP A 50 -13.79 -13.50 8.98
CA ASP A 50 -13.22 -14.29 10.07
C ASP A 50 -11.73 -14.55 9.86
N THR A 51 -10.90 -14.24 10.87
CA THR A 51 -9.44 -14.37 10.76
C THR A 51 -9.01 -15.83 10.55
N GLY A 52 -9.67 -16.77 11.22
CA GLY A 52 -9.36 -18.19 11.10
C GLY A 52 -9.69 -18.76 9.73
N GLU A 53 -10.86 -18.41 9.19
CA GLU A 53 -11.26 -18.79 7.83
C GLU A 53 -10.30 -18.23 6.78
N ALA A 54 -9.91 -16.96 6.91
CA ALA A 54 -8.94 -16.35 5.99
C ALA A 54 -7.56 -17.05 6.04
N VAL A 55 -7.04 -17.31 7.24
CA VAL A 55 -5.76 -18.03 7.41
C VAL A 55 -5.86 -19.46 6.88
N ALA A 56 -6.99 -20.15 7.11
CA ALA A 56 -7.22 -21.50 6.59
C ALA A 56 -7.23 -21.52 5.05
N ALA A 57 -7.87 -20.54 4.41
CA ALA A 57 -7.88 -20.42 2.96
C ALA A 57 -6.46 -20.22 2.37
N TYR A 58 -5.64 -19.37 3.00
CA TYR A 58 -4.24 -19.21 2.58
C TYR A 58 -3.43 -20.49 2.73
N ARG A 59 -3.59 -21.19 3.85
CA ARG A 59 -2.90 -22.48 4.11
C ARG A 59 -3.36 -23.57 3.14
N GLU A 60 -4.63 -23.59 2.76
CA GLU A 60 -5.15 -24.53 1.75
C GLU A 60 -4.51 -24.31 0.38
N LEU A 61 -4.19 -23.07 0.03
CA LEU A 61 -3.44 -22.69 -1.17
C LEU A 61 -1.94 -22.93 -1.06
N GLY A 62 -1.44 -23.40 0.08
CA GLY A 62 -0.01 -23.63 0.33
C GLY A 62 0.79 -22.36 0.63
N ILE A 63 0.13 -21.27 1.03
CA ILE A 63 0.77 -20.05 1.49
C ILE A 63 1.01 -20.17 3.00
N GLU A 64 2.28 -20.05 3.42
CA GLU A 64 2.68 -20.29 4.80
C GLU A 64 2.52 -19.07 5.69
N ARG A 65 2.70 -17.87 5.13
CA ARG A 65 2.64 -16.59 5.83
C ARG A 65 2.15 -15.48 4.93
N ALA A 66 1.62 -14.41 5.52
CA ALA A 66 1.25 -13.20 4.81
C ALA A 66 1.83 -11.97 5.49
N VAL A 67 2.39 -11.05 4.71
CA VAL A 67 2.76 -9.71 5.15
C VAL A 67 1.49 -8.87 5.18
N ASN A 68 0.97 -8.61 6.38
CA ASN A 68 -0.17 -7.72 6.57
C ASN A 68 0.34 -6.28 6.66
N LEU A 69 -0.11 -5.42 5.73
CA LEU A 69 0.36 -4.05 5.59
C LEU A 69 -0.49 -3.02 6.36
N ASP A 70 -1.43 -3.49 7.17
CA ASP A 70 -2.42 -2.67 7.89
C ASP A 70 -2.12 -2.54 9.38
N GLY A 71 -0.85 -2.66 9.77
CA GLY A 71 -0.45 -2.53 11.17
C GLY A 71 -0.53 -1.10 11.71
N GLU A 72 -0.42 -0.10 10.83
CA GLU A 72 -0.46 1.32 11.21
C GLU A 72 0.44 1.65 12.44
N SER A 73 0.00 2.54 13.34
CA SER A 73 0.69 2.87 14.60
C SER A 73 -0.32 3.25 15.69
N GLY A 74 0.16 3.39 16.93
CA GLY A 74 -0.66 3.83 18.05
C GLY A 74 -1.88 2.93 18.31
N PRO A 75 -3.08 3.50 18.55
CA PRO A 75 -4.30 2.72 18.81
C PRO A 75 -4.71 1.78 17.65
N TYR A 76 -4.43 2.16 16.40
CA TYR A 76 -4.75 1.31 15.24
C TYR A 76 -3.90 0.04 15.22
N LEU A 77 -2.63 0.14 15.64
CA LEU A 77 -1.77 -1.02 15.82
C LEU A 77 -2.31 -1.97 16.89
N ASP A 78 -2.75 -1.44 18.04
CA ASP A 78 -3.31 -2.26 19.11
C ASP A 78 -4.59 -2.99 18.65
N ARG A 79 -5.42 -2.30 17.86
CA ARG A 79 -6.63 -2.85 17.24
C ARG A 79 -6.29 -3.97 16.24
N MET A 80 -5.25 -3.79 15.43
CA MET A 80 -4.79 -4.79 14.46
C MET A 80 -4.23 -6.04 15.16
N LEU A 81 -3.38 -5.84 16.17
CA LEU A 81 -2.83 -6.94 16.97
C LEU A 81 -3.96 -7.77 17.61
N LYS A 82 -5.02 -7.11 18.08
CA LYS A 82 -6.18 -7.81 18.62
C LYS A 82 -6.91 -8.64 17.57
N LYS A 83 -7.07 -8.15 16.33
CA LYS A 83 -7.71 -8.92 15.23
C LYS A 83 -6.91 -10.16 14.84
N MET A 84 -5.59 -10.11 15.02
CA MET A 84 -4.64 -11.17 14.63
C MET A 84 -4.31 -12.15 15.77
N GLU A 85 -4.88 -11.95 16.96
CA GLU A 85 -4.60 -12.76 18.15
C GLU A 85 -4.82 -14.25 17.86
N GLY A 86 -3.82 -15.07 18.16
CA GLY A 86 -3.82 -16.51 17.90
C GLY A 86 -3.33 -16.93 16.51
N TYR A 87 -2.93 -15.97 15.66
CA TYR A 87 -2.40 -16.21 14.30
C TYR A 87 -1.05 -15.48 14.05
N GLU A 88 -0.30 -15.21 15.12
CA GLU A 88 1.00 -14.51 15.06
C GLU A 88 2.09 -15.30 14.34
N ASP A 89 1.92 -16.62 14.21
CA ASP A 89 2.80 -17.50 13.43
C ASP A 89 2.63 -17.29 11.92
N PHE A 90 1.44 -16.90 11.49
CA PHE A 90 1.07 -16.71 10.09
C PHE A 90 1.35 -15.29 9.61
N PHE A 91 0.98 -14.27 10.39
CA PHE A 91 1.08 -12.90 9.92
C PHE A 91 2.44 -12.25 10.23
N ILE A 92 2.96 -11.51 9.25
CA ILE A 92 4.10 -10.60 9.41
C ILE A 92 3.56 -9.18 9.31
N LEU A 93 3.46 -8.47 10.43
CA LEU A 93 2.81 -7.16 10.46
C LEU A 93 3.77 -6.02 10.09
N PHE A 94 3.37 -5.18 9.16
CA PHE A 94 4.03 -3.91 8.84
C PHE A 94 3.19 -2.74 9.35
N GLY A 95 3.84 -1.80 10.01
CA GLY A 95 3.21 -0.59 10.57
C GLY A 95 3.51 0.65 9.73
N ASN A 96 3.23 1.82 10.28
CA ASN A 96 3.61 3.11 9.70
C ASN A 96 4.03 4.11 10.78
N VAL A 97 4.29 5.35 10.36
CA VAL A 97 4.31 6.53 11.22
C VAL A 97 3.41 7.59 10.58
N GLU A 98 2.79 8.42 11.41
CA GLU A 98 1.99 9.55 10.95
C GLU A 98 2.91 10.65 10.40
N VAL A 99 3.07 10.66 9.07
CA VAL A 99 3.94 11.60 8.35
C VAL A 99 3.33 12.98 8.23
N GLU A 100 2.03 13.14 8.48
CA GLU A 100 1.33 14.42 8.57
C GLU A 100 1.92 15.33 9.67
N ARG A 101 2.67 14.75 10.61
CA ARG A 101 3.41 15.44 11.66
C ARG A 101 4.78 15.96 11.21
N LEU A 102 5.11 15.90 9.91
CA LEU A 102 6.44 16.21 9.36
C LEU A 102 7.02 17.54 9.84
N ASP A 103 6.16 18.55 9.96
CA ASP A 103 6.53 19.92 10.32
C ASP A 103 6.60 20.18 11.83
N ASP A 104 6.24 19.19 12.66
CA ASP A 104 6.36 19.32 14.12
C ASP A 104 7.83 19.38 14.51
N ALA A 105 8.20 20.34 15.35
CA ALA A 105 9.57 20.44 15.90
C ALA A 105 10.02 19.16 16.65
N GLY A 106 9.07 18.33 17.08
CA GLY A 106 9.29 17.04 17.73
C GLY A 106 9.18 15.81 16.82
N PHE A 107 9.11 15.97 15.49
CA PHE A 107 8.88 14.87 14.54
C PHE A 107 9.91 13.75 14.67
N ASP A 108 11.20 14.09 14.72
CA ASP A 108 12.30 13.13 14.88
C ASP A 108 12.12 12.24 16.13
N GLY A 109 11.93 12.86 17.29
CA GLY A 109 11.71 12.14 18.55
C GLY A 109 10.39 11.36 18.57
N TYR A 110 9.36 11.82 17.85
CA TYR A 110 8.12 11.07 17.66
C TYR A 110 8.36 9.80 16.85
N VAL A 111 8.98 9.91 15.67
CA VAL A 111 9.29 8.77 14.80
C VAL A 111 10.09 7.73 15.58
N TYR A 112 11.14 8.14 16.30
CA TYR A 112 11.93 7.23 17.13
C TYR A 112 11.06 6.45 18.12
N ARG A 113 10.25 7.15 18.93
CA ARG A 113 9.40 6.51 19.94
C ARG A 113 8.38 5.56 19.31
N THR A 114 7.72 5.99 18.24
CA THR A 114 6.71 5.19 17.53
C THR A 114 7.32 3.93 16.94
N LEU A 115 8.48 4.02 16.28
CA LEU A 115 9.13 2.85 15.69
C LEU A 115 9.66 1.88 16.75
N CYS A 116 10.24 2.39 17.84
CA CYS A 116 10.64 1.54 18.97
C CYS A 116 9.45 0.83 19.60
N GLU A 117 8.33 1.52 19.80
CA GLU A 117 7.10 0.92 20.33
C GLU A 117 6.53 -0.14 19.38
N SER A 118 6.38 0.19 18.09
CA SER A 118 5.89 -0.74 17.06
C SER A 118 6.77 -1.99 16.99
N LYS A 119 8.09 -1.83 17.00
CA LYS A 119 9.03 -2.97 17.03
C LYS A 119 8.85 -3.84 18.27
N ARG A 120 8.70 -3.22 19.45
CA ARG A 120 8.46 -3.93 20.72
C ARG A 120 7.13 -4.70 20.70
N LYS A 121 6.12 -4.17 20.01
CA LYS A 121 4.81 -4.81 19.78
C LYS A 121 4.83 -5.89 18.69
N GLY A 122 5.98 -6.14 18.04
CA GLY A 122 6.15 -7.22 17.08
C GLY A 122 6.09 -6.81 15.60
N VAL A 123 5.93 -5.51 15.29
CA VAL A 123 5.96 -5.00 13.91
C VAL A 123 7.32 -5.29 13.28
N ARG A 124 7.31 -5.80 12.04
CA ARG A 124 8.49 -6.31 11.34
C ARG A 124 8.97 -5.41 10.20
N GLY A 125 8.19 -4.44 9.77
CA GLY A 125 8.54 -3.50 8.71
C GLY A 125 7.60 -2.31 8.69
N LEU A 126 7.79 -1.41 7.71
CA LEU A 126 6.97 -0.23 7.51
C LEU A 126 6.33 -0.23 6.14
N LYS A 127 5.11 0.30 6.05
CA LYS A 127 4.38 0.53 4.81
C LYS A 127 4.11 2.03 4.66
N PHE A 128 4.45 2.56 3.49
CA PHE A 128 3.99 3.87 3.04
C PHE A 128 3.29 3.73 1.70
N TRP A 129 2.24 4.52 1.51
CA TRP A 129 1.42 4.55 0.30
C TRP A 129 1.75 5.79 -0.52
N LYS A 130 1.29 5.80 -1.76
CA LYS A 130 1.48 6.90 -2.70
C LYS A 130 0.92 8.23 -2.22
N ASN A 131 -0.03 8.22 -1.29
CA ASN A 131 -0.55 9.45 -0.68
C ASN A 131 0.56 10.27 0.01
N LEU A 132 1.66 9.65 0.47
CA LEU A 132 2.81 10.36 1.06
C LEU A 132 3.29 11.49 0.15
N SER A 133 3.40 11.23 -1.16
CA SER A 133 3.87 12.24 -2.13
C SER A 133 2.80 12.75 -3.09
N LEU A 134 1.68 12.03 -3.21
CA LEU A 134 0.61 12.39 -4.13
C LEU A 134 -0.63 13.01 -3.44
N GLY A 135 -0.64 13.12 -2.12
CA GLY A 135 -1.82 13.53 -1.36
C GLY A 135 -1.58 14.36 -0.10
N ILE A 136 -0.47 14.15 0.60
CA ILE A 136 -0.17 14.90 1.84
C ILE A 136 0.55 16.20 1.48
N LEU A 137 0.03 17.30 2.03
CA LEU A 137 0.60 18.63 1.92
C LEU A 137 1.33 18.99 3.22
N ASP A 138 2.47 19.67 3.11
CA ASP A 138 3.15 20.27 4.24
C ASP A 138 2.51 21.61 4.66
N GLN A 139 3.02 22.23 5.72
CA GLN A 139 2.51 23.52 6.21
C GLN A 139 2.60 24.68 5.21
N THR A 140 3.39 24.54 4.14
CA THR A 140 3.47 25.54 3.05
C THR A 140 2.40 25.33 1.98
N GLY A 141 1.67 24.22 2.04
CA GLY A 141 0.72 23.80 1.01
C GLY A 141 1.37 23.07 -0.17
N SER A 142 2.61 22.60 -0.01
CA SER A 142 3.33 21.84 -1.04
C SER A 142 3.24 20.33 -0.75
N TYR A 143 3.17 19.49 -1.79
CA TYR A 143 3.26 18.04 -1.59
C TYR A 143 4.63 17.65 -1.03
N ILE A 144 4.69 16.53 -0.31
CA ILE A 144 5.93 16.06 0.33
C ILE A 144 6.64 15.07 -0.60
N PRO A 145 7.83 15.37 -1.13
CA PRO A 145 8.53 14.43 -1.99
C PRO A 145 9.11 13.28 -1.16
N LEU A 146 9.26 12.08 -1.75
CA LEU A 146 9.79 10.91 -1.02
C LEU A 146 11.21 11.12 -0.49
N ASN A 147 11.98 11.99 -1.15
CA ASN A 147 13.34 12.34 -0.77
C ASN A 147 13.41 13.58 0.16
N ASP A 148 12.28 14.05 0.72
CA ASP A 148 12.27 15.14 1.68
C ASP A 148 13.20 14.84 2.86
N ARG A 149 14.12 15.76 3.16
CA ARG A 149 15.09 15.58 4.24
C ARG A 149 14.43 15.41 5.59
N ARG A 150 13.26 16.00 5.82
CA ARG A 150 12.47 15.87 7.06
C ARG A 150 11.99 14.43 7.29
N LEU A 151 11.86 13.60 6.24
CA LEU A 151 11.54 12.17 6.35
C LEU A 151 12.74 11.30 6.75
N SER A 152 13.97 11.83 6.73
CA SER A 152 15.19 11.07 7.05
C SER A 152 15.13 10.28 8.36
N PRO A 153 14.55 10.79 9.47
CA PRO A 153 14.39 10.03 10.70
C PRO A 153 13.68 8.69 10.51
N VAL A 154 12.66 8.64 9.65
CA VAL A 154 11.91 7.41 9.35
C VAL A 154 12.84 6.34 8.79
N TRP A 155 13.62 6.71 7.77
CA TRP A 155 14.54 5.81 7.09
C TRP A 155 15.70 5.38 7.99
N GLN A 156 16.26 6.33 8.74
CA GLN A 156 17.39 6.08 9.64
C GLN A 156 17.01 5.13 10.78
N TYR A 157 15.89 5.40 11.46
CA TYR A 157 15.46 4.56 12.57
C TYR A 157 14.94 3.20 12.09
N ALA A 158 14.27 3.13 10.94
CA ALA A 158 13.91 1.85 10.34
C ALA A 158 15.15 0.99 10.05
N ALA A 159 16.22 1.58 9.49
CA ALA A 159 17.48 0.89 9.28
C ALA A 159 18.14 0.43 10.59
N GLN A 160 18.21 1.31 11.59
CA GLN A 160 18.76 0.97 12.92
C GLN A 160 18.00 -0.17 13.61
N LEU A 161 16.67 -0.22 13.46
CA LEU A 161 15.79 -1.23 14.06
C LEU A 161 15.66 -2.50 13.21
N GLY A 162 16.33 -2.57 12.05
CA GLY A 162 16.23 -3.68 11.12
C GLY A 162 14.79 -3.90 10.64
N MET A 163 14.10 -2.83 10.29
CA MET A 163 12.74 -2.82 9.77
C MET A 163 12.77 -2.47 8.27
N PRO A 164 12.53 -3.42 7.35
CA PRO A 164 12.35 -3.10 5.94
C PRO A 164 11.22 -2.10 5.72
N VAL A 165 11.36 -1.27 4.70
CA VAL A 165 10.36 -0.28 4.28
C VAL A 165 9.80 -0.69 2.93
N LEU A 166 8.48 -0.86 2.86
CA LEU A 166 7.73 -1.08 1.63
C LEU A 166 7.07 0.25 1.21
N LEU A 167 7.52 0.78 0.08
CA LEU A 167 6.98 1.98 -0.55
C LEU A 167 6.06 1.58 -1.71
N HIS A 168 4.77 1.87 -1.60
CA HIS A 168 3.81 1.69 -2.69
C HIS A 168 3.51 3.04 -3.34
N VAL A 169 4.40 3.46 -4.21
CA VAL A 169 4.47 4.85 -4.73
C VAL A 169 4.56 4.94 -6.25
N GLY A 170 4.56 3.81 -6.96
CA GLY A 170 4.60 3.79 -8.42
C GLY A 170 3.20 3.72 -9.03
N ASP A 171 2.97 4.51 -10.06
CA ASP A 171 1.77 4.50 -10.91
C ASP A 171 2.19 4.66 -12.39
N PRO A 172 1.32 4.32 -13.35
CA PRO A 172 1.62 4.50 -14.77
C PRO A 172 1.96 5.96 -15.11
N GLU A 173 2.96 6.17 -15.96
CA GLU A 173 3.37 7.51 -16.45
C GLU A 173 2.18 8.32 -17.00
N ALA A 174 1.27 7.64 -17.69
CA ALA A 174 0.04 8.21 -18.23
C ALA A 174 -0.87 8.86 -17.17
N PHE A 175 -0.79 8.48 -15.90
CA PHE A 175 -1.58 9.09 -14.83
C PHE A 175 -1.09 10.51 -14.50
N PHE A 176 0.16 10.83 -14.84
CA PHE A 176 0.77 12.15 -14.66
C PHE A 176 0.62 13.03 -15.91
N SER A 177 0.04 12.50 -16.99
CA SER A 177 -0.24 13.21 -18.24
C SER A 177 -1.69 13.70 -18.33
N PRO A 178 -2.00 14.75 -19.12
CA PRO A 178 -3.36 15.21 -19.33
C PRO A 178 -4.31 14.10 -19.82
N VAL A 179 -5.56 14.10 -19.34
CA VAL A 179 -6.58 13.12 -19.71
C VAL A 179 -7.18 13.48 -21.08
N THR A 180 -6.44 13.24 -22.15
CA THR A 180 -6.84 13.48 -23.54
C THR A 180 -7.01 12.16 -24.30
N PRO A 181 -7.62 12.16 -25.51
CA PRO A 181 -7.71 10.95 -26.33
C PRO A 181 -6.36 10.32 -26.73
N GLN A 182 -5.24 11.02 -26.51
CA GLN A 182 -3.89 10.51 -26.76
C GLN A 182 -3.27 9.81 -25.54
N ASN A 183 -3.90 9.94 -24.36
CA ASN A 183 -3.45 9.28 -23.14
C ASN A 183 -3.74 7.77 -23.23
N GLU A 184 -2.71 6.92 -23.10
CA GLU A 184 -2.87 5.46 -23.23
C GLU A 184 -3.80 4.85 -22.18
N ARG A 185 -4.03 5.53 -21.05
CA ARG A 185 -4.92 5.12 -19.97
C ARG A 185 -6.22 5.91 -19.94
N TYR A 186 -6.62 6.54 -21.05
CA TYR A 186 -7.82 7.37 -21.12
C TYR A 186 -9.08 6.66 -20.59
N GLU A 187 -9.34 5.40 -20.98
CA GLU A 187 -10.52 4.67 -20.48
C GLU A 187 -10.47 4.46 -18.95
N GLU A 188 -9.30 4.12 -18.42
CA GLU A 188 -9.05 3.87 -17.00
C GLU A 188 -9.23 5.16 -16.19
N LEU A 189 -8.68 6.28 -16.66
CA LEU A 189 -8.81 7.60 -16.01
C LEU A 189 -10.21 8.22 -16.15
N GLN A 190 -11.01 7.80 -17.13
CA GLN A 190 -12.43 8.17 -17.20
C GLN A 190 -13.26 7.39 -16.18
N ALA A 191 -12.92 6.12 -15.94
CA ALA A 191 -13.57 5.29 -14.91
C ALA A 191 -13.12 5.66 -13.49
N HIS A 192 -11.85 6.08 -13.34
CA HIS A 192 -11.20 6.46 -12.08
C HIS A 192 -10.54 7.84 -12.19
N PRO A 193 -11.31 8.94 -12.25
CA PRO A 193 -10.76 10.29 -12.36
C PRO A 193 -9.79 10.67 -11.24
N GLU A 194 -9.96 10.07 -10.07
CA GLU A 194 -9.10 10.26 -8.89
C GLU A 194 -7.66 9.75 -9.09
N TRP A 195 -7.42 8.90 -10.09
CA TRP A 195 -6.08 8.43 -10.45
C TRP A 195 -5.33 9.38 -11.38
N SER A 196 -5.94 10.48 -11.82
CA SER A 196 -5.23 11.52 -12.57
C SER A 196 -4.39 12.39 -11.62
N PHE A 197 -3.08 12.29 -11.74
CA PHE A 197 -2.08 13.09 -11.03
C PHE A 197 -1.62 14.31 -11.84
N CYS A 198 -2.10 14.47 -13.07
CA CYS A 198 -1.87 15.70 -13.85
C CYS A 198 -2.69 16.88 -13.29
N ARG A 199 -2.17 17.54 -12.24
CA ARG A 199 -2.80 18.71 -11.60
C ARG A 199 -1.74 19.70 -11.09
N GLU A 200 -2.15 20.96 -10.96
CA GLU A 200 -1.26 22.04 -10.50
C GLU A 200 -0.68 21.75 -9.11
N GLY A 201 0.62 21.99 -8.95
CA GLY A 201 1.36 21.82 -7.69
C GLY A 201 1.82 20.39 -7.38
N LEU A 202 1.29 19.37 -8.07
CA LEU A 202 1.76 17.98 -7.92
C LEU A 202 3.00 17.71 -8.79
N TYR A 203 3.81 16.73 -8.38
CA TYR A 203 4.94 16.25 -9.16
C TYR A 203 4.51 15.68 -10.51
N SER A 204 5.34 15.93 -11.53
CA SER A 204 5.29 15.20 -12.80
C SER A 204 5.88 13.79 -12.63
N PHE A 205 5.85 12.99 -13.69
CA PHE A 205 6.47 11.66 -13.63
C PHE A 205 8.01 11.73 -13.56
N GLU A 206 8.60 12.81 -14.07
CA GLU A 206 10.04 13.02 -14.13
C GLU A 206 10.66 13.66 -12.87
N ASP A 207 9.84 14.20 -11.97
CA ASP A 207 10.27 14.84 -10.71
C ASP A 207 10.57 13.82 -9.59
#